data_AF-A0A7S1PK41-F1
#
_entry.id   AF-A0A7S1PK41-F1
#
_cell.length_a   1.000
_cell.length_b   1.000
_cell.length_c   1.000
_cell.angle_alpha   90.00
_cell.angle_beta   90.00
_cell.angle_gamma   90.00
#
_symmetry.space_group_name_H-M   'P 1'
#
loop_
_entity.id
_entity.type
_entity.pdbx_description
1 polymer ?
#
loop_
_entity_poly.entity_id
_entity_poly.type
_entity_poly.pdbx_seq_one_letter_code
_entity_poly.pdbx_strand_id
1 'polypeptide(L)'
;GRPVVRAAYDIGSGLTKCQVAEVVPGSPGSLRVLHAEMRQCLLREAMAVRGDGLIGAEALAECAGILRKLKAKAESLGATQHAAVATAVFREASDGQDFLETTVREEVGLCAS
;
A
#
# COMPACT_ATOMS: atom_id res chain seq x y z
N GLY A 1 4.36 22.27 14.70
CA GLY A 1 3.28 21.51 15.37
C GLY A 1 3.87 20.49 16.32
N ARG A 2 3.05 19.69 17.02
CA ARG A 2 3.55 18.47 17.70
C ARG A 2 3.92 17.41 16.65
N PRO A 3 4.97 16.60 16.84
CA PRO A 3 5.29 15.51 15.93
C PRO A 3 4.12 14.53 15.83
N VAL A 4 3.89 14.00 14.62
CA VAL A 4 2.92 12.93 14.36
C VAL A 4 3.60 11.84 13.55
N VAL A 5 3.23 10.59 13.78
CA VAL A 5 3.73 9.47 12.98
C VAL A 5 2.75 9.20 11.83
N ARG A 6 3.29 9.15 10.62
CA ARG A 6 2.55 8.88 9.38
C ARG A 6 3.13 7.67 8.69
N ALA A 7 2.28 6.95 7.96
CA ALA A 7 2.70 5.89 7.06
C ALA A 7 2.25 6.19 5.63
N ALA A 8 3.18 6.01 4.69
CA ALA A 8 2.94 6.11 3.26
C ALA A 8 3.14 4.73 2.62
N TYR A 9 2.24 4.36 1.70
CA TYR A 9 2.27 3.10 0.97
C TYR A 9 2.30 3.35 -0.54
N ASP A 10 3.18 2.64 -1.23
CA ASP A 10 3.27 2.60 -2.69
C ASP A 10 2.94 1.17 -3.12
N ILE A 11 1.76 0.99 -3.72
CA ILE A 11 1.24 -0.31 -4.16
C ILE A 11 1.57 -0.47 -5.64
N GLY A 12 2.81 -0.91 -5.87
CA GLY A 12 3.38 -1.14 -7.18
C GLY A 12 2.98 -2.46 -7.81
N SER A 13 3.27 -2.60 -9.09
CA SER A 13 2.94 -3.78 -9.89
C SER A 13 3.90 -4.97 -9.72
N GLY A 14 5.05 -4.74 -9.07
CA GLY A 14 6.00 -5.79 -8.68
C GLY A 14 6.47 -5.69 -7.22
N LEU A 15 6.26 -4.54 -6.59
CA LEU A 15 6.71 -4.23 -5.24
C LEU A 15 5.65 -3.40 -4.52
N THR A 16 5.37 -3.75 -3.28
CA THR A 16 4.62 -2.92 -2.34
C THR A 16 5.60 -2.36 -1.31
N LYS A 17 5.56 -1.05 -1.08
CA LYS A 17 6.45 -0.36 -0.14
C LYS A 17 5.65 0.29 0.97
N CYS A 18 6.26 0.39 2.16
CA CYS A 18 5.77 1.19 3.26
C CYS A 18 6.92 2.01 3.85
N GLN A 19 6.67 3.29 4.11
CA GLN A 19 7.55 4.13 4.90
C GLN A 19 6.78 4.72 6.07
N VAL A 20 7.33 4.62 7.28
CA VAL A 20 6.78 5.18 8.50
C VAL A 20 7.74 6.25 8.99
N ALA A 21 7.22 7.45 9.23
CA ALA A 21 8.03 8.58 9.65
C ALA A 21 7.31 9.45 10.67
N GLU A 22 8.09 9.97 11.60
CA GLU A 22 7.69 11.08 12.46
C GLU A 22 7.90 12.38 11.70
N VAL A 23 6.84 13.21 11.63
CA VAL A 23 6.85 14.48 10.92
C VAL A 23 6.33 15.61 11.80
N VAL A 24 6.86 16.81 11.63
CA VAL A 24 6.36 18.01 12.32
C VAL A 24 5.45 18.79 11.36
N PRO A 25 4.12 18.85 11.61
CA PRO A 25 3.21 19.60 10.76
C PRO A 25 3.60 21.08 10.69
N GLY A 26 3.62 21.62 9.47
CA GLY A 26 3.97 23.01 9.18
C GLY A 26 5.47 23.29 9.12
N SER A 27 6.34 22.29 9.25
CA SER A 27 7.79 22.43 9.15
C SER A 27 8.34 21.50 8.06
N PRO A 28 8.38 21.95 6.79
CA PRO A 28 8.98 21.20 5.70
C PRO A 28 10.44 20.85 6.03
N GLY A 29 10.83 19.59 5.88
CA GLY A 29 12.20 19.11 6.13
C GLY A 29 12.45 18.50 7.51
N SER A 30 11.53 18.63 8.48
CA SER A 30 11.61 17.92 9.75
C SER A 30 10.92 16.55 9.64
N LEU A 31 11.66 15.56 9.16
CA LEU A 31 11.23 14.18 9.02
C LEU A 31 12.27 13.23 9.62
N ARG A 32 11.80 12.29 10.45
CA ARG A 32 12.61 11.18 10.96
C ARG A 32 11.96 9.86 10.55
N VAL A 33 12.64 9.11 9.68
CA VAL A 33 12.19 7.77 9.28
C VAL A 33 12.29 6.82 10.47
N LEU A 34 11.18 6.19 10.81
CA LEU A 34 11.10 5.17 11.86
C LEU A 34 11.23 3.76 11.28
N HIS A 35 10.71 3.56 10.07
CA HIS A 35 10.73 2.28 9.38
C HIS A 35 10.59 2.46 7.87
N ALA A 36 11.24 1.59 7.11
CA ALA A 36 11.07 1.47 5.67
C ALA A 36 11.12 0.00 5.29
N GLU A 37 10.13 -0.45 4.53
CA GLU A 37 9.98 -1.84 4.15
C GLU A 37 9.48 -1.95 2.72
N MET A 38 10.00 -2.94 2.01
CA MET A 38 9.49 -3.35 0.70
C MET A 38 9.22 -4.85 0.71
N ARG A 39 8.18 -5.24 -0.02
CA ARG A 39 7.76 -6.62 -0.23
C ARG A 39 7.49 -6.81 -1.71
N GLN A 40 7.94 -7.94 -2.23
CA GLN A 40 7.62 -8.34 -3.58
C GLN A 40 6.15 -8.73 -3.67
N CYS A 41 5.50 -8.28 -4.74
CA CYS A 41 4.11 -8.59 -5.06
C CYS A 41 3.95 -8.46 -6.58
N LEU A 42 4.05 -9.59 -7.29
CA LEU A 42 4.25 -9.63 -8.75
C LEU A 42 2.94 -9.52 -9.55
N LEU A 43 2.14 -8.48 -9.28
CA LEU A 43 0.81 -8.29 -9.88
C LEU A 43 0.83 -8.20 -11.41
N ARG A 44 1.82 -7.51 -11.99
CA ARG A 44 1.97 -7.41 -13.46
C ARG A 44 2.27 -8.75 -14.10
N GLU A 45 3.12 -9.54 -13.45
CA GLU A 45 3.50 -10.87 -13.94
C GLU A 45 2.32 -11.83 -13.83
N ALA A 46 1.59 -11.81 -12.70
CA ALA A 46 0.37 -12.58 -12.53
C ALA A 46 -0.66 -12.27 -13.64
N MET A 47 -0.89 -10.98 -13.92
CA MET A 47 -1.80 -10.56 -15.00
C MET A 47 -1.30 -11.02 -16.38
N ALA A 48 0.01 -10.93 -16.65
CA ALA A 48 0.58 -11.35 -17.93
C ALA A 48 0.51 -12.87 -18.14
N VAL A 49 0.77 -13.66 -17.10
CA VAL A 49 0.70 -15.13 -17.13
C VAL A 49 -0.72 -15.61 -17.39
N ARG A 50 -1.72 -14.93 -16.80
CA ARG A 50 -3.14 -15.25 -17.04
C ARG A 50 -3.57 -14.90 -18.46
N GLY A 51 -3.19 -13.72 -18.95
CA GLY A 51 -3.51 -13.27 -20.31
C GLY A 51 -4.97 -12.88 -20.55
N ASP A 52 -5.81 -12.87 -19.50
CA ASP A 52 -7.24 -12.54 -19.57
C ASP A 52 -7.58 -11.13 -19.06
N GLY A 53 -6.55 -10.32 -18.75
CA GLY A 53 -6.73 -8.95 -18.25
C GLY A 53 -7.13 -8.86 -16.78
N LEU A 54 -7.06 -9.96 -16.03
CA LEU A 54 -7.23 -10.01 -14.58
C LEU A 54 -5.88 -10.21 -13.90
N ILE A 55 -5.69 -9.63 -12.72
CA ILE A 55 -4.54 -9.96 -11.86
C ILE A 55 -4.74 -11.35 -11.26
N GLY A 56 -5.96 -11.68 -10.86
CA GLY A 56 -6.34 -12.97 -10.30
C GLY A 56 -6.29 -13.03 -8.77
N ALA A 57 -7.20 -13.82 -8.22
CA ALA A 57 -7.48 -13.86 -6.78
C ALA A 57 -6.27 -14.21 -5.90
N GLU A 58 -5.38 -15.10 -6.36
CA GLU A 58 -4.19 -15.50 -5.59
C GLU A 58 -3.21 -14.33 -5.38
N ALA A 59 -2.86 -13.63 -6.46
CA ALA A 59 -1.95 -12.49 -6.42
C ALA A 59 -2.57 -11.31 -5.65
N LEU A 60 -3.88 -11.09 -5.79
CA LEU A 60 -4.60 -10.09 -5.01
C LEU A 60 -4.65 -10.43 -3.51
N ALA A 61 -4.88 -11.70 -3.16
CA ALA A 61 -4.86 -12.16 -1.77
C ALA A 61 -3.47 -12.01 -1.14
N GLU A 62 -2.40 -12.30 -1.89
CA GLU A 62 -1.02 -12.06 -1.47
C GLU A 62 -0.77 -10.57 -1.19
N CYS A 63 -1.18 -9.69 -2.11
CA CYS A 63 -1.09 -8.24 -1.96
C CYS A 63 -1.82 -7.76 -0.70
N ALA A 64 -3.06 -8.21 -0.49
CA ALA A 64 -3.82 -7.89 0.70
C ALA A 64 -3.12 -8.36 1.99
N GLY A 65 -2.56 -9.57 1.99
CA GLY A 65 -1.77 -10.09 3.10
C GLY A 65 -0.53 -9.24 3.42
N ILE A 66 0.17 -8.74 2.40
CA ILE A 66 1.29 -7.81 2.55
C ILE A 66 0.81 -6.49 3.15
N LEU A 67 -0.25 -5.89 2.60
CA LEU A 67 -0.78 -4.60 3.07
C LEU A 67 -1.22 -4.65 4.53
N ARG A 68 -1.90 -5.73 4.95
CA ARG A 68 -2.29 -5.93 6.37
C ARG A 68 -1.07 -5.97 7.29
N LYS A 69 0.01 -6.67 6.90
CA LYS A 69 1.26 -6.75 7.68
C LYS A 69 1.94 -5.39 7.77
N LEU A 70 2.03 -4.66 6.66
CA LEU A 70 2.64 -3.32 6.61
C LEU A 70 1.85 -2.33 7.46
N LYS A 71 0.51 -2.36 7.38
CA LYS A 71 -0.36 -1.50 8.19
C LYS A 71 -0.23 -1.79 9.68
N ALA A 72 -0.30 -3.06 10.08
CA ALA A 72 -0.11 -3.45 11.48
C ALA A 72 1.27 -3.00 12.00
N LYS A 73 2.32 -3.12 11.19
CA LYS A 73 3.66 -2.62 11.54
C LYS A 73 3.66 -1.10 11.73
N ALA A 74 3.04 -0.35 10.83
CA ALA A 74 2.93 1.10 10.94
C ALA A 74 2.18 1.54 12.22
N GLU A 75 1.05 0.90 12.51
CA GLU A 75 0.26 1.18 13.72
C GLU A 75 1.05 0.84 14.99
N SER A 76 1.81 -0.26 15.00
CA SER A 76 2.70 -0.61 16.12
C SER A 76 3.81 0.42 16.39
N LEU A 77 4.16 1.23 15.38
CA LEU A 77 5.12 2.34 15.47
C LEU A 77 4.45 3.68 15.81
N GLY A 78 3.14 3.68 16.06
CA GLY A 78 2.35 4.86 16.43
C GLY A 78 1.78 5.64 15.25
N ALA A 79 1.80 5.10 14.03
CA ALA A 79 1.19 5.77 12.89
C ALA A 79 -0.31 5.95 13.09
N THR A 80 -0.79 7.20 13.03
CA THR A 80 -2.22 7.55 13.14
C THR A 80 -2.80 8.07 11.84
N GLN A 81 -1.95 8.27 10.83
CA GLN A 81 -2.35 8.75 9.51
C GLN A 81 -1.70 7.88 8.44
N HIS A 82 -2.50 7.52 7.44
CA HIS A 82 -2.11 6.63 6.36
C HIS A 82 -2.42 7.28 5.01
N ALA A 83 -1.48 7.18 4.08
CA ALA A 83 -1.69 7.57 2.69
C ALA A 83 -1.19 6.44 1.79
N ALA A 84 -1.99 6.02 0.82
CA ALA A 84 -1.64 4.95 -0.10
C ALA A 84 -1.79 5.44 -1.55
N VAL A 85 -0.92 4.97 -2.44
CA VAL A 85 -1.02 5.21 -3.88
C VAL A 85 -1.00 3.86 -4.59
N ALA A 86 -1.94 3.66 -5.52
CA ALA A 86 -2.01 2.49 -6.37
C ALA A 86 -1.47 2.81 -7.76
N THR A 87 -0.59 1.97 -8.27
CA THR A 87 0.02 2.19 -9.59
C THR A 87 -0.85 1.67 -10.74
N ALA A 88 -0.38 1.83 -11.98
CA ALA A 88 -1.15 1.60 -13.20
C ALA A 88 -1.78 0.20 -13.33
N VAL A 89 -1.19 -0.85 -12.73
CA VAL A 89 -1.71 -2.23 -12.85
C VAL A 89 -3.16 -2.34 -12.38
N PHE A 90 -3.58 -1.58 -11.37
CA PHE A 90 -4.96 -1.59 -10.86
C PHE A 90 -5.96 -0.80 -11.73
N ARG A 91 -5.45 0.03 -12.65
CA ARG A 91 -6.29 0.71 -13.65
C ARG A 91 -6.42 -0.10 -14.94
N GLU A 92 -5.41 -0.92 -15.23
CA GLU A 92 -5.37 -1.78 -16.42
C GLU A 92 -6.16 -3.08 -16.20
N ALA A 93 -6.08 -3.66 -15.01
CA ALA A 93 -6.73 -4.92 -14.69
C ALA A 93 -8.23 -4.75 -14.44
N SER A 94 -9.04 -5.68 -14.95
CA SER A 94 -10.50 -5.64 -14.81
C SER A 94 -10.99 -5.87 -13.37
N ASP A 95 -10.19 -6.59 -12.56
CA ASP A 95 -10.40 -6.81 -11.12
C ASP A 95 -9.66 -5.79 -10.24
N GLY A 96 -8.96 -4.83 -10.85
CA GLY A 96 -8.11 -3.87 -10.14
C GLY A 96 -8.89 -2.88 -9.29
N GLN A 97 -9.95 -2.27 -9.83
CA GLN A 97 -10.75 -1.28 -9.10
C GLN A 97 -11.54 -1.92 -7.95
N ASP A 98 -12.18 -3.07 -8.20
CA ASP A 98 -12.91 -3.81 -7.18
C ASP A 98 -12.01 -4.19 -6.00
N PHE A 99 -10.77 -4.63 -6.26
CA PHE A 99 -9.79 -4.89 -5.21
C PHE A 99 -9.43 -3.65 -4.39
N LEU A 100 -9.24 -2.49 -5.03
CA LEU A 100 -8.92 -1.25 -4.31
C LEU A 100 -10.07 -0.79 -3.42
N GLU A 101 -11.31 -0.97 -3.87
CA GLU A 101 -12.51 -0.56 -3.13
C GLU A 101 -12.84 -1.54 -2.00
N THR A 102 -13.02 -2.82 -2.31
CA THR A 102 -13.46 -3.81 -1.32
C THR A 102 -12.32 -4.19 -0.38
N THR A 103 -11.17 -4.59 -0.92
CA THR A 103 -10.11 -5.16 -0.09
C THR A 103 -9.24 -4.07 0.51
N VAL A 104 -8.70 -3.15 -0.29
CA VAL A 104 -7.74 -2.16 0.22
C VAL A 104 -8.42 -1.12 1.11
N ARG A 105 -9.58 -0.60 0.71
CA ARG A 105 -10.31 0.39 1.49
C ARG A 105 -11.14 -0.23 2.62
N GLU A 106 -12.05 -1.16 2.35
CA GLU A 106 -12.98 -1.64 3.39
C GLU A 106 -12.33 -2.61 4.36
N GLU A 107 -11.53 -3.57 3.88
CA GLU A 107 -10.91 -4.57 4.76
C GLU A 107 -9.59 -4.11 5.38
N VAL A 108 -8.68 -3.55 4.59
CA VAL A 108 -7.36 -3.12 5.09
C VAL A 108 -7.45 -1.71 5.72
N GLY A 109 -8.40 -0.87 5.32
CA GLY A 109 -8.53 0.48 5.86
C GLY A 109 -7.50 1.47 5.29
N LEU A 110 -7.10 1.29 4.03
CA LEU A 110 -6.24 2.20 3.29
C LEU A 110 -7.00 2.80 2.11
N CYS A 111 -7.05 4.14 2.03
CA CYS A 111 -7.55 4.81 0.83
C CYS A 111 -6.41 4.97 -0.17
N ALA A 112 -6.33 4.06 -1.14
CA ALA A 112 -5.41 4.17 -2.27
C ALA A 112 -6.04 4.98 -3.41
N SER A 113 -5.27 5.92 -3.97
CA SER A 113 -5.61 6.69 -5.18
C SER A 113 -4.78 6.25 -6.38
#